data_AF-A0A839SEZ9-F1
#
_entry.id   AF-A0A839SEZ9-F1
#
_cell.length_a   1.000
_cell.length_b   1.000
_cell.length_c   1.000
_cell.angle_alpha   90.00
_cell.angle_beta   90.00
_cell.angle_gamma   90.00
#
_symmetry.space_group_name_H-M   'P 1'
#
loop_
_entity.id
_entity.type
_entity.pdbx_description
1 polymer ?
#
loop_
_entity_poly.entity_id
_entity_poly.type
_entity_poly.pdbx_seq_one_letter_code
_entity_poly.pdbx_strand_id
1 'polypeptide(L)'
;MSSIHRSKSNDKCLFSQILGLIPSTILSKCINKNSSDDGFRRYNTESQLIAMLFGQLNGCYSLRDITLGMNVNTLFLKELGLKQSPARSTMSDGNAERNYQVYELLFSELITYYKGLFSKSEHYKIIEEIKGRSVKLIDSTTMTVCLN
;
A
#
# COMPACT_ATOMS: atom_id res chain seq x y z
N MET A 1 -2.19 22.18 7.37
CA MET A 1 -1.96 20.89 8.06
C MET A 1 -3.01 19.93 7.54
N SER A 2 -2.61 18.89 6.81
CA SER A 2 -3.52 17.81 6.40
C SER A 2 -3.76 16.93 7.63
N SER A 3 -4.76 17.31 8.43
CA SER A 3 -5.24 16.46 9.51
C SER A 3 -5.81 15.21 8.86
N ILE A 4 -5.24 14.03 9.13
CA ILE A 4 -5.94 12.77 8.85
C ILE A 4 -7.22 12.84 9.67
N HIS A 5 -8.33 13.17 9.00
CA HIS A 5 -9.63 13.19 9.65
C HIS A 5 -10.00 11.73 9.90
N ARG A 6 -9.62 11.21 11.08
CA ARG A 6 -9.98 9.87 11.54
C ARG A 6 -11.48 9.85 11.83
N SER A 7 -12.27 9.69 10.78
CA SER A 7 -13.63 9.18 10.90
C SER A 7 -13.54 7.67 11.09
N LYS A 8 -13.70 7.20 12.33
CA LYS A 8 -13.98 5.78 12.58
C LYS A 8 -15.43 5.54 12.17
N SER A 9 -15.69 5.40 10.87
CA SER A 9 -16.97 4.93 10.37
C SER A 9 -17.01 3.41 10.53
N ASN A 10 -17.96 2.91 11.33
CA ASN A 10 -18.21 1.47 11.49
C ASN A 10 -18.83 0.84 10.22
N ASP A 11 -19.10 1.65 9.19
CA ASP A 11 -19.81 1.22 7.97
C ASP A 11 -18.85 0.70 6.88
N LYS A 12 -17.53 0.77 7.10
CA LYS A 12 -16.51 0.27 6.18
C LYS A 12 -15.57 -0.69 6.91
N CYS A 13 -15.18 -1.77 6.23
CA CYS A 13 -14.18 -2.68 6.78
C CYS A 13 -12.83 -1.98 7.02
N LEU A 14 -12.06 -2.47 8.00
CA LEU A 14 -10.75 -1.91 8.36
C LEU A 14 -9.79 -1.87 7.17
N PHE A 15 -9.83 -2.88 6.30
CA PHE A 15 -8.98 -2.93 5.13
C PHE A 15 -9.27 -1.78 4.14
N SER A 16 -10.54 -1.45 3.90
CA SER A 16 -10.94 -0.28 3.10
C SER A 16 -10.45 1.03 3.73
N GLN A 17 -10.47 1.14 5.07
CA GLN A 17 -9.92 2.31 5.77
C GLN A 17 -8.40 2.44 5.59
N ILE A 18 -7.66 1.33 5.63
CA ILE A 18 -6.21 1.31 5.36
C ILE A 18 -5.91 1.74 3.93
N LEU A 19 -6.65 1.21 2.94
CA LEU A 19 -6.52 1.63 1.55
C LEU A 19 -6.83 3.12 1.36
N GLY A 20 -7.77 3.66 2.14
CA GLY A 20 -8.08 5.09 2.17
C GLY A 20 -6.93 6.00 2.63
N LEU A 21 -5.85 5.44 3.21
CA LEU A 21 -4.61 6.17 3.50
C LEU A 21 -3.71 6.33 2.26
N ILE A 22 -4.11 5.82 1.10
CA ILE A 22 -3.40 6.03 -0.15
C ILE A 22 -4.23 7.04 -0.96
N PRO A 23 -3.79 8.31 -1.06
CA PRO A 23 -4.53 9.30 -1.83
C PRO A 23 -4.64 8.86 -3.30
N SER A 24 -5.86 8.77 -3.81
CA SER A 24 -6.11 8.32 -5.20
C SER A 24 -5.39 9.19 -6.23
N THR A 25 -5.24 10.48 -5.97
CA THR A 25 -4.49 11.41 -6.83
C THR A 25 -3.00 11.06 -6.93
N ILE A 26 -2.39 10.58 -5.85
CA ILE A 26 -0.99 10.13 -5.85
C ILE A 26 -0.87 8.82 -6.63
N LEU A 27 -1.78 7.86 -6.39
CA LEU A 27 -1.78 6.58 -7.11
C LEU A 27 -1.93 6.81 -8.62
N SER A 28 -2.92 7.60 -9.05
CA SER A 28 -3.13 7.93 -10.47
C SER A 28 -1.93 8.63 -11.10
N LYS A 29 -1.28 9.55 -10.37
CA LYS A 29 -0.04 10.19 -10.82
C LYS A 29 1.07 9.16 -11.06
N CYS A 30 1.22 8.18 -10.16
CA CYS A 30 2.25 7.14 -10.29
C CYS A 30 1.96 6.21 -11.48
N ILE A 31 0.70 5.79 -11.65
CA ILE A 31 0.25 4.96 -12.78
C ILE A 31 0.55 5.67 -14.10
N ASN A 32 0.12 6.93 -14.24
CA ASN A 32 0.30 7.69 -15.47
C ASN A 32 1.77 7.94 -15.80
N LYS A 33 2.62 8.18 -14.80
CA LYS A 33 4.05 8.41 -15.01
C LYS A 33 4.80 7.17 -15.47
N ASN A 34 4.34 5.98 -15.10
CA ASN A 34 4.99 4.71 -15.44
C ASN A 34 4.27 3.94 -16.56
N SER A 35 3.14 4.45 -17.07
CA SER A 35 2.28 3.73 -18.02
C SER A 35 1.97 2.29 -17.56
N SER A 36 1.81 2.08 -16.26
CA SER A 36 1.82 0.72 -15.65
C SER A 36 0.58 -0.13 -15.93
N ASP A 37 -0.42 0.48 -16.57
CA ASP A 37 -1.69 -0.16 -16.95
C ASP A 37 -1.84 -0.34 -18.48
N ASP A 38 -0.84 0.05 -19.26
CA ASP A 38 -0.83 -0.18 -20.70
C ASP A 38 -0.85 -1.70 -20.97
N GLY A 39 -1.89 -2.17 -21.67
CA GLY A 39 -2.11 -3.60 -21.93
C GLY A 39 -2.92 -4.35 -20.85
N PHE A 40 -3.14 -3.77 -19.66
CA PHE A 40 -3.83 -4.42 -18.55
C PHE A 40 -5.30 -3.98 -18.41
N ARG A 41 -6.24 -4.75 -19.00
CA ARG A 41 -7.66 -4.35 -19.06
C ARG A 41 -8.51 -4.68 -17.82
N ARG A 42 -8.17 -5.74 -17.08
CA ARG A 42 -9.01 -6.26 -15.98
C ARG A 42 -8.33 -6.27 -14.61
N TYR A 43 -7.00 -6.29 -14.59
CA TYR A 43 -6.18 -6.30 -13.38
C TYR A 43 -5.15 -5.19 -13.48
N ASN A 44 -5.60 -3.99 -13.16
CA ASN A 44 -4.79 -2.78 -13.18
C ASN A 44 -3.90 -2.67 -11.93
N THR A 45 -3.06 -1.64 -11.89
CA THR A 45 -2.08 -1.39 -10.83
C THR A 45 -2.75 -1.26 -9.47
N GLU A 46 -3.92 -0.60 -9.40
CA GLU A 46 -4.72 -0.49 -8.18
C GLU A 46 -5.23 -1.85 -7.71
N SER A 47 -5.77 -2.67 -8.61
CA SER A 47 -6.23 -4.02 -8.28
C SER A 47 -5.09 -4.91 -7.76
N GLN A 48 -3.89 -4.78 -8.35
CA GLN A 48 -2.71 -5.49 -7.85
C GLN A 48 -2.25 -4.97 -6.50
N LEU A 49 -2.23 -3.65 -6.30
CA LEU A 49 -1.90 -3.04 -5.02
C LEU A 49 -2.81 -3.56 -3.91
N ILE A 50 -4.12 -3.57 -4.14
CA ILE A 50 -5.12 -4.07 -3.18
C ILE A 50 -4.87 -5.55 -2.88
N ALA A 51 -4.66 -6.40 -3.89
CA ALA A 51 -4.43 -7.82 -3.70
C ALA A 51 -3.16 -8.11 -2.89
N MET A 52 -2.06 -7.43 -3.22
CA MET A 52 -0.78 -7.62 -2.55
C MET A 52 -0.78 -7.07 -1.12
N LEU A 53 -1.44 -5.93 -0.87
CA LEU A 53 -1.65 -5.41 0.48
C LEU A 53 -2.54 -6.35 1.32
N PHE A 54 -3.59 -6.91 0.71
CA PHE A 54 -4.43 -7.91 1.38
C PHE A 54 -3.59 -9.11 1.80
N GLY A 55 -2.78 -9.67 0.89
CA GLY A 55 -1.89 -10.79 1.18
C GLY A 55 -0.93 -10.50 2.32
N GLN A 56 -0.31 -9.32 2.30
CA GLN A 56 0.68 -8.92 3.30
C GLN A 56 0.07 -8.73 4.68
N LEU A 57 -1.10 -8.09 4.77
CA LEU A 57 -1.75 -7.80 6.05
C LEU A 57 -2.45 -9.02 6.66
N ASN A 58 -2.91 -9.96 5.84
CA ASN A 58 -3.57 -11.18 6.31
C ASN A 58 -2.63 -12.38 6.45
N GLY A 59 -1.33 -12.21 6.18
CA GLY A 59 -0.35 -13.30 6.28
C GLY A 59 -0.65 -14.45 5.33
N CYS A 60 -1.16 -14.15 4.13
CA CYS A 60 -1.32 -15.16 3.08
C CYS A 60 0.04 -15.78 2.75
N TYR A 61 0.06 -17.06 2.36
CA TYR A 61 1.30 -17.74 1.96
C TYR A 61 1.35 -18.00 0.44
N SER A 62 0.24 -17.78 -0.25
CA SER A 62 0.13 -18.00 -1.69
C SER A 62 -0.88 -17.06 -2.35
N LEU A 63 -0.75 -16.90 -3.67
CA LEU A 63 -1.74 -16.21 -4.49
C LEU A 63 -3.13 -16.85 -4.40
N ARG A 64 -3.19 -18.16 -4.09
CA ARG A 64 -4.47 -18.86 -3.91
C ARG A 64 -5.16 -18.43 -2.62
N ASP A 65 -4.40 -18.23 -1.55
CA ASP A 65 -4.93 -17.74 -0.27
C ASP A 65 -5.50 -16.33 -0.43
N ILE A 66 -4.85 -15.48 -1.23
CA ILE A 66 -5.37 -14.15 -1.58
C ILE A 66 -6.69 -14.29 -2.35
N THR A 67 -6.75 -15.11 -3.41
CA THR A 67 -7.99 -15.29 -4.17
C THR A 67 -9.14 -15.79 -3.29
N LEU A 68 -8.89 -16.75 -2.40
CA LEU A 68 -9.90 -17.31 -1.50
C LEU A 68 -10.30 -16.32 -0.40
N GLY A 69 -9.32 -15.67 0.24
CA GLY A 69 -9.53 -14.71 1.32
C GLY A 69 -10.21 -13.41 0.87
N MET A 70 -10.05 -13.02 -0.40
CA MET A 70 -10.79 -11.88 -0.96
C MET A 70 -12.20 -12.25 -1.43
N ASN A 71 -12.46 -13.53 -1.71
CA ASN A 71 -13.75 -14.02 -2.18
C ASN A 71 -14.75 -14.33 -1.03
N VAL A 72 -14.71 -13.54 0.04
CA VAL A 72 -15.57 -13.71 1.22
C VAL A 72 -17.02 -13.35 0.89
N ASN A 73 -17.25 -12.16 0.32
CA ASN A 73 -18.55 -11.75 -0.21
C ASN A 73 -18.41 -10.60 -1.22
N THR A 74 -19.48 -10.33 -1.97
CA THR A 74 -19.53 -9.27 -2.99
C THR A 74 -19.53 -7.86 -2.41
N LEU A 75 -20.06 -7.66 -1.21
CA LEU A 75 -20.08 -6.36 -0.54
C LEU A 75 -18.66 -5.89 -0.19
N PHE A 76 -17.85 -6.79 0.35
CA PHE A 76 -16.45 -6.57 0.69
C PHE A 76 -15.65 -6.17 -0.55
N LEU A 77 -15.76 -6.93 -1.64
CA LEU A 77 -15.09 -6.57 -2.90
C LEU A 77 -15.52 -5.19 -3.42
N LYS A 78 -16.82 -4.87 -3.32
CA LYS A 78 -17.36 -3.56 -3.70
C LYS A 78 -16.80 -2.42 -2.84
N GLU A 79 -16.63 -2.62 -1.53
CA GLU A 79 -15.99 -1.65 -0.63
C GLU A 79 -14.52 -1.38 -0.97
N LEU A 80 -13.85 -2.36 -1.60
CA LEU A 80 -12.48 -2.22 -2.10
C LEU A 80 -12.41 -1.67 -3.53
N GLY A 81 -13.55 -1.37 -4.17
CA GLY A 81 -13.59 -0.93 -5.56
C GLY A 81 -13.37 -2.05 -6.58
N LEU A 82 -13.40 -3.32 -6.16
CA LEU A 82 -13.18 -4.49 -7.02
C LEU A 82 -14.51 -5.08 -7.49
N LYS A 83 -14.57 -5.45 -8.78
CA LYS A 83 -15.74 -6.15 -9.35
C LYS A 83 -15.76 -7.64 -9.00
N GLN A 84 -14.59 -8.25 -8.80
CA GLN A 84 -14.40 -9.66 -8.50
C GLN A 84 -13.07 -9.87 -7.78
N SER A 85 -12.93 -10.99 -7.08
CA SER A 85 -11.63 -11.43 -6.56
C SER A 85 -10.65 -11.67 -7.74
N PRO A 86 -9.40 -11.18 -7.66
CA PRO A 86 -8.38 -11.47 -8.66
C PRO A 86 -8.13 -12.98 -8.77
N ALA A 87 -8.11 -13.49 -10.00
CA ALA A 87 -7.75 -14.87 -10.25
C ALA A 87 -6.25 -15.10 -10.03
N ARG A 88 -5.88 -16.28 -9.52
CA ARG A 88 -4.48 -16.66 -9.26
C ARG A 88 -3.56 -16.43 -10.47
N SER A 89 -3.97 -16.89 -11.65
CA SER A 89 -3.18 -16.71 -12.88
C SER A 89 -3.00 -15.25 -13.23
N THR A 90 -4.07 -14.46 -13.19
CA THR A 90 -4.02 -13.02 -13.45
C THR A 90 -3.09 -12.27 -12.49
N MET A 91 -3.08 -12.64 -11.20
CA MET A 91 -2.11 -12.08 -10.25
C MET A 91 -0.68 -12.50 -10.57
N SER A 92 -0.48 -13.77 -10.95
CA SER A 92 0.83 -14.28 -11.36
C SER A 92 1.39 -13.53 -12.56
N ASP A 93 0.57 -13.36 -13.61
CA ASP A 93 0.95 -12.64 -14.83
C ASP A 93 1.23 -11.17 -14.52
N GLY A 94 0.35 -10.52 -13.74
CA GLY A 94 0.55 -9.14 -13.31
C GLY A 94 1.80 -8.94 -12.44
N ASN A 95 2.16 -9.91 -11.60
CA ASN A 95 3.40 -9.86 -10.81
C ASN A 95 4.65 -10.01 -11.68
N ALA A 96 4.57 -10.77 -12.77
CA ALA A 96 5.70 -11.00 -13.68
C ALA A 96 5.90 -9.83 -14.66
N GLU A 97 4.82 -9.25 -15.17
CA GLU A 97 4.88 -8.28 -16.26
C GLU A 97 4.87 -6.82 -15.81
N ARG A 98 4.24 -6.50 -14.67
CA ARG A 98 4.16 -5.10 -14.22
C ARG A 98 5.48 -4.64 -13.63
N ASN A 99 6.01 -3.57 -14.19
CA ASN A 99 7.23 -2.95 -13.69
C ASN A 99 7.04 -2.40 -12.26
N TYR A 100 7.88 -2.85 -11.33
CA TYR A 100 7.83 -2.49 -9.91
C TYR A 100 8.02 -0.98 -9.64
N GLN A 101 8.58 -0.23 -10.60
CA GLN A 101 8.85 1.21 -10.47
C GLN A 101 7.59 2.04 -10.16
N VAL A 102 6.41 1.57 -10.54
CA VAL A 102 5.15 2.23 -10.14
C VAL A 102 4.94 2.20 -8.62
N TYR A 103 5.29 1.10 -7.97
CA TYR A 103 5.16 0.93 -6.52
C TYR A 103 6.30 1.61 -5.75
N GLU A 104 7.51 1.61 -6.30
CA GLU A 104 8.64 2.37 -5.76
C GLU A 104 8.34 3.87 -5.73
N LEU A 105 7.81 4.40 -6.84
CA LEU A 105 7.40 5.80 -6.91
C LEU A 105 6.24 6.09 -5.95
N LEU A 106 5.24 5.21 -5.88
CA LEU A 106 4.12 5.35 -4.95
C LEU A 106 4.62 5.45 -3.50
N PHE A 107 5.53 4.56 -3.09
CA PHE A 107 6.13 4.59 -1.76
C PHE A 107 6.83 5.92 -1.47
N SER A 108 7.65 6.40 -2.41
CA SER A 108 8.39 7.66 -2.28
C SER A 108 7.46 8.88 -2.18
N GLU A 109 6.39 8.90 -2.96
CA GLU A 109 5.37 9.95 -2.93
C GLU A 109 4.56 9.90 -1.62
N LEU A 110 4.25 8.71 -1.09
CA LEU A 110 3.57 8.55 0.20
C LEU A 110 4.42 9.04 1.37
N ILE A 111 5.73 8.73 1.38
CA ILE A 111 6.67 9.29 2.36
C ILE A 111 6.64 10.81 2.30
N THR A 112 6.71 11.38 1.10
CA THR A 112 6.70 12.83 0.90
C THR A 112 5.39 13.46 1.38
N TYR A 113 4.26 12.85 1.02
CA TYR A 113 2.92 13.30 1.39
C TYR A 113 2.71 13.30 2.91
N TYR A 114 3.19 12.26 3.60
CA TYR A 114 3.04 12.11 5.04
C TYR A 114 4.19 12.66 5.87
N LYS A 115 5.28 13.13 5.25
CA LYS A 115 6.46 13.71 5.93
C LYS A 115 6.08 14.78 6.96
N GLY A 116 5.06 15.58 6.66
CA GLY A 116 4.56 16.60 7.58
C GLY A 116 3.93 16.05 8.86
N LEU A 117 3.33 14.85 8.83
CA LEU A 117 2.79 14.19 10.03
C LEU A 117 3.89 13.67 10.95
N PHE A 118 5.01 13.26 10.37
CA PHE A 118 6.20 12.81 11.11
C PHE A 118 7.17 13.96 11.39
N SER A 119 6.82 15.19 11.01
CA SER A 119 7.60 16.37 11.39
C SER A 119 7.58 16.51 12.90
N LYS A 120 8.69 17.03 13.45
CA LYS A 120 9.06 16.98 14.87
C LYS A 120 7.84 17.12 15.78
N SER A 121 7.55 16.04 16.52
CA SER A 121 6.62 16.07 17.64
C SER A 121 6.95 17.26 18.55
N GLU A 122 5.93 17.82 19.20
CA GLU A 122 6.08 18.83 20.25
C GLU A 122 7.06 18.38 21.36
N HIS A 123 7.25 17.06 21.51
CA HIS A 123 8.21 16.45 22.44
C HIS A 123 9.58 16.13 21.84
N TYR A 124 9.87 16.56 20.61
CA TYR A 124 11.20 16.41 20.03
C TYR A 124 12.21 17.18 20.89
N LYS A 125 13.08 16.43 21.59
CA LYS A 125 14.20 16.97 22.35
C LYS A 125 15.50 16.59 21.68
N ILE A 126 16.38 17.56 21.51
CA ILE A 126 17.77 17.27 21.18
C ILE A 126 18.38 16.68 22.45
N ILE A 127 18.92 15.47 22.33
CA ILE A 127 19.73 14.85 23.37
C ILE A 127 21.08 15.58 23.34
N GLU A 128 21.34 16.42 24.35
CA GLU A 128 22.50 17.32 24.36
C GLU A 128 23.83 16.53 24.30
N GLU A 129 23.87 15.30 24.82
CA GLU A 129 25.04 14.41 24.80
C GLU A 129 25.45 13.95 23.39
N ILE A 130 24.53 14.00 22.41
CA ILE A 130 24.80 13.61 21.01
C ILE A 130 24.78 14.82 20.07
N LYS A 131 24.61 16.03 20.60
CA LYS A 131 24.62 17.26 19.83
C LYS A 131 25.99 17.47 19.17
N GLY A 132 25.99 17.67 17.86
CA GLY A 132 27.23 17.81 17.07
C GLY A 132 27.98 16.50 16.79
N ARG A 133 27.47 15.35 17.24
CA ARG A 133 28.01 14.02 16.89
C ARG A 133 27.26 13.45 15.68
N SER A 134 27.98 12.78 14.78
CA SER A 134 27.37 12.00 13.72
C SER A 134 26.84 10.68 14.29
N VAL A 135 25.52 10.54 14.37
CA VAL A 135 24.89 9.27 14.73
C VAL A 135 24.73 8.46 13.45
N LYS A 136 25.44 7.33 13.35
CA LYS A 136 25.21 6.36 12.28
C LYS A 136 24.05 5.47 12.68
N LEU A 137 22.88 5.69 12.08
CA LEU A 137 21.75 4.77 12.21
C LEU A 137 22.03 3.56 11.33
N ILE A 138 22.18 2.39 11.97
CA ILE A 138 22.21 1.10 11.29
C ILE A 138 20.85 0.47 11.56
N ASP A 139 20.06 0.33 10.50
CA ASP A 139 18.77 -0.34 10.56
C ASP A 139 18.90 -1.71 9.90
N SER A 140 18.47 -2.76 10.60
CA SER A 140 18.44 -4.14 10.10
C SER A 140 17.00 -4.64 9.92
N THR A 141 16.05 -3.72 9.67
CA THR A 141 14.64 -4.08 9.49
C THR A 141 14.47 -5.08 8.36
N THR A 142 14.09 -6.31 8.70
CA THR A 142 13.70 -7.36 7.76
C THR A 142 12.19 -7.35 7.58
N MET A 143 11.71 -7.10 6.37
CA MET A 143 10.28 -7.28 6.03
C MET A 143 10.07 -8.67 5.47
N THR A 144 9.30 -9.51 6.19
CA THR A 144 8.83 -10.78 5.64
C THR A 144 7.71 -10.49 4.64
N VAL A 145 7.82 -10.99 3.42
CA VAL A 145 6.80 -10.83 2.38
C VAL A 145 5.86 -12.04 2.34
N CYS A 146 4.58 -11.83 2.08
CA CYS A 146 3.53 -12.86 2.05
C CYS A 146 3.61 -13.85 0.87
N LEU A 147 4.42 -13.54 -0.15
CA LEU A 147 4.54 -14.36 -1.36
C LEU A 147 6.02 -14.54 -1.64
N ASN A 148 6.52 -15.75 -1.37
CA ASN A 148 7.87 -16.19 -1.77
C ASN A 148 7.80 -16.92 -3.12
#